data_AF-A0ABD6Z0E8-F1
#
_entry.id   AF-A0ABD6Z0E8-F1
#
_cell.length_a   1.000
_cell.length_b   1.000
_cell.length_c   1.000
_cell.angle_alpha   90.00
_cell.angle_beta   90.00
_cell.angle_gamma   90.00
#
_symmetry.space_group_name_H-M   'P 1'
#
loop_
_entity.id
_entity.type
_entity.pdbx_description
1 polymer ?
#
loop_
_entity_poly.entity_id
_entity_poly.type
_entity_poly.pdbx_seq_one_letter_code
_entity_poly.pdbx_strand_id
1 'polypeptide(L)' 'MDWSAVFTDIHEWMNESNQVTQKYPVTSDQYWEWLVKSMGDLGNKYNNHPLVLGFLNAVITFQDENVQKVKNARR' A
#
# COMPACT_ATOMS: atom_id res chain seq x y z
N MET A 1 0.15 14.58 -16.88
CA MET A 1 0.44 13.69 -15.74
C MET A 1 1.91 13.84 -15.42
N ASP A 2 2.27 14.10 -14.16
CA ASP A 2 3.67 14.11 -13.73
C ASP A 2 4.03 12.73 -13.19
N TRP A 3 4.67 11.90 -14.02
CA TRP A 3 5.03 10.55 -13.64
C TRP A 3 6.16 10.50 -12.61
N SER A 4 7.03 11.52 -12.58
CA SER A 4 8.08 11.60 -11.56
C SER A 4 7.45 11.77 -10.18
N ALA A 5 6.44 12.65 -10.06
CA ALA A 5 5.71 12.83 -8.82
C ALA A 5 4.98 11.54 -8.38
N VAL A 6 4.33 10.83 -9.31
CA VAL A 6 3.64 9.56 -9.03
C VAL A 6 4.60 8.54 -8.41
N PHE A 7 5.76 8.32 -9.04
CA PHE A 7 6.71 7.33 -8.55
C PHE A 7 7.40 7.77 -7.26
N THR A 8 7.65 9.06 -7.05
CA THR A 8 8.13 9.59 -5.77
C THR A 8 7.15 9.30 -4.65
N ASP A 9 5.86 9.58 -4.84
CA ASP A 9 4.87 9.33 -3.79
C ASP A 9 4.70 7.83 -3.50
N ILE A 10 4.74 6.97 -4.52
CA ILE A 10 4.68 5.51 -4.32
C ILE A 10 5.92 5.06 -3.52
N HIS A 11 7.10 5.57 -3.85
CA HIS A 11 8.32 5.27 -3.10
C HIS A 11 8.24 5.75 -1.64
N GLU A 12 7.75 6.95 -1.40
CA GLU A 12 7.51 7.48 -0.05
C GLU A 12 6.50 6.61 0.72
N TRP A 13 5.38 6.23 0.09
CA TRP A 13 4.38 5.35 0.68
C TRP A 13 4.98 4.00 1.09
N MET A 14 5.84 3.41 0.27
CA MET A 14 6.53 2.16 0.62
C MET A 14 7.43 2.32 1.86
N ASN A 15 8.13 3.46 1.98
CA ASN A 15 8.93 3.77 3.16
C ASN A 15 8.08 3.99 4.41
N GLU A 16 6.93 4.65 4.28
CA GLU A 16 5.96 4.77 5.37
C GLU A 16 5.41 3.42 5.80
N SER A 17 5.06 2.54 4.85
CA SER A 17 4.61 1.17 5.15
C SER A 17 5.66 0.41 5.98
N ASN A 18 6.95 0.58 5.69
CA ASN A 18 8.02 -0.02 6.51
C ASN A 18 8.04 0.50 7.95
N GLN A 19 7.66 1.75 8.19
CA GLN A 19 7.57 2.32 9.54
C GLN A 19 6.28 1.89 10.25
N VAL A 20 5.15 1.85 9.54
CA VAL A 20 3.86 1.42 10.10
C VAL A 20 3.92 -0.04 10.53
N THR A 21 4.58 -0.90 9.74
CA THR A 21 4.75 -2.33 10.08
C THR A 21 5.57 -2.57 11.34
N GLN A 22 6.39 -1.61 11.80
CA GLN A 22 7.07 -1.68 13.10
C GLN A 22 6.11 -1.46 14.28
N LYS A 23 4.99 -0.76 14.06
CA LYS A 23 3.99 -0.43 15.09
C LYS A 23 2.81 -1.39 15.06
N TYR A 24 2.33 -1.73 13.87
CA TYR A 24 1.18 -2.58 13.63
C TYR A 24 1.59 -3.71 12.67
N PRO A 25 1.51 -4.98 13.09
CA PRO A 25 1.91 -6.08 12.22
C PRO A 25 0.97 -6.15 11.00
N VAL A 26 1.46 -6.65 9.87
CA VAL A 26 0.67 -6.83 8.64
C VAL A 26 -0.57 -7.71 8.83
N THR A 27 -0.66 -8.48 9.92
CA THR A 27 -1.82 -9.29 10.29
C THR A 27 -2.88 -8.53 11.09
N SER A 28 -2.65 -7.27 11.45
CA SER A 28 -3.56 -6.45 12.26
C SER A 28 -4.48 -5.60 11.41
N ASP A 29 -5.70 -5.37 11.89
CA ASP A 29 -6.70 -4.55 11.19
C ASP A 29 -6.22 -3.09 11.05
N GLN A 30 -5.49 -2.57 12.04
CA GLN A 30 -4.95 -1.20 12.01
C GLN A 30 -4.02 -0.96 10.82
N TYR A 31 -3.21 -1.96 10.45
CA TYR A 31 -2.36 -1.86 9.26
C TYR A 31 -3.21 -1.75 7.98
N TRP A 32 -4.26 -2.55 7.87
CA TRP A 32 -5.13 -2.59 6.69
C TRP A 32 -6.03 -1.36 6.56
N GLU A 33 -6.55 -0.84 7.66
CA GLU A 33 -7.28 0.43 7.68
C GLU A 33 -6.39 1.58 7.20
N TRP A 34 -5.14 1.66 7.70
CA TRP A 34 -4.17 2.65 7.24
C TRP A 34 -3.82 2.48 5.75
N LEU A 35 -3.58 1.25 5.30
CA LEU A 35 -3.22 0.94 3.91
C LEU A 35 -4.34 1.35 2.95
N VAL A 36 -5.60 0.97 3.22
CA VAL A 36 -6.74 1.32 2.35
C VAL A 36 -6.93 2.83 2.30
N LYS A 37 -6.87 3.51 3.46
CA LYS A 37 -7.04 4.96 3.52
C LYS A 37 -5.94 5.69 2.75
N SER A 38 -4.68 5.38 3.03
CA SER A 38 -3.53 6.06 2.39
C SER A 38 -3.45 5.81 0.89
N MET A 39 -3.77 4.59 0.42
CA MET A 39 -3.85 4.29 -1.01
C MET A 39 -5.00 5.02 -1.70
N GLY A 40 -6.16 5.14 -1.04
CA GLY A 40 -7.28 5.94 -1.52
C GLY A 40 -6.93 7.42 -1.65
N ASP A 41 -6.26 7.98 -0.63
CA ASP A 41 -5.78 9.37 -0.63
C ASP A 41 -4.79 9.60 -1.80
N LEU A 42 -3.89 8.64 -2.06
CA LEU A 42 -2.93 8.70 -3.17
C LEU A 42 -3.61 8.58 -4.55
N GLY A 43 -4.59 7.70 -4.70
CA GLY A 43 -5.40 7.58 -5.92
C GLY A 43 -6.15 8.89 -6.23
N ASN A 44 -6.76 9.49 -5.22
CA ASN A 44 -7.48 10.76 -5.34
C ASN A 44 -6.55 11.91 -5.73
N LYS A 45 -5.32 11.98 -5.20
CA LYS A 45 -4.30 12.98 -5.59
C LYS A 45 -4.06 13.03 -7.10
N TYR A 46 -4.12 11.86 -7.76
CA TYR A 46 -3.92 11.73 -9.20
C TYR A 46 -5.22 11.59 -10.00
N ASN A 47 -6.33 12.09 -9.44
CA ASN A 47 -7.66 12.08 -10.05
C ASN A 47 -8.09 10.67 -10.50
N ASN A 48 -7.73 9.64 -9.73
CA ASN A 48 -8.04 8.24 -10.00
C ASN A 48 -7.63 7.79 -11.41
N HIS A 49 -6.49 8.30 -11.91
CA HIS A 49 -5.99 7.94 -13.23
C HIS A 49 -5.81 6.41 -13.34
N PRO A 50 -6.33 5.74 -14.39
CA PRO A 50 -6.37 4.27 -14.46
C PRO A 50 -5.03 3.57 -14.28
N LEU A 51 -3.97 4.12 -14.87
CA LEU A 51 -2.62 3.53 -14.74
C LEU A 51 -2.05 3.70 -13.32
N VAL A 52 -2.37 4.82 -12.63
CA VAL A 52 -1.95 5.02 -11.23
C VAL A 52 -2.66 4.00 -10.35
N LEU A 53 -3.97 3.82 -10.52
CA LEU A 53 -4.73 2.77 -9.83
C LEU A 53 -4.16 1.38 -10.10
N GLY A 54 -3.69 1.11 -11.32
CA GLY A 54 -3.00 -0.14 -11.65
C GLY A 54 -1.74 -0.37 -10.81
N PHE A 55 -0.90 0.66 -10.64
CA PHE A 55 0.27 0.57 -9.77
C PHE A 55 -0.10 0.37 -8.30
N LEU A 56 -1.07 1.15 -7.78
CA LEU A 56 -1.51 1.03 -6.39
C LEU A 56 -2.12 -0.34 -6.11
N ASN A 57 -2.91 -0.88 -7.04
CA ASN A 57 -3.49 -2.21 -6.92
C ASN A 57 -2.42 -3.31 -6.90
N ALA A 58 -1.35 -3.16 -7.70
CA ALA A 58 -0.22 -4.09 -7.65
C ALA A 58 0.48 -4.09 -6.28
N VAL A 59 0.64 -2.92 -5.66
CA VAL A 59 1.20 -2.81 -4.30
C VAL A 59 0.26 -3.46 -3.27
N ILE A 60 -1.04 -3.18 -3.32
CA ILE A 60 -2.03 -3.78 -2.40
C ILE A 60 -2.02 -5.31 -2.52
N THR A 61 -2.04 -5.83 -3.75
CA THR A 61 -2.00 -7.27 -4.02
C THR A 61 -0.75 -7.91 -3.43
N PHE A 62 0.42 -7.28 -3.59
CA PHE A 62 1.66 -7.77 -3.00
C PHE A 62 1.59 -7.83 -1.46
N GLN A 63 0.98 -6.83 -0.82
CA GLN A 63 0.80 -6.86 0.64
C GLN A 63 -0.18 -7.94 1.10
N ASP A 64 -1.24 -8.21 0.34
CA ASP A 64 -2.19 -9.28 0.67
C ASP A 64 -1.51 -10.65 0.57
N GLU A 65 -0.76 -10.91 -0.50
CA GLU A 65 0.02 -12.14 -0.63
C GLU A 65 1.00 -12.33 0.54
N ASN A 66 1.64 -11.26 1.00
CA ASN A 66 2.55 -11.32 2.14
C ASN A 66 1.82 -11.68 3.44
N VAL A 67 0.64 -11.10 3.71
CA VAL A 67 -0.12 -11.46 4.92
C VAL A 67 -0.61 -12.90 4.87
N GLN A 68 -1.03 -13.39 3.69
CA GLN A 68 -1.45 -14.78 3.55
C GLN A 68 -0.30 -15.76 3.81
N LYS A 69 0.91 -15.45 3.31
CA LYS A 69 2.12 -16.25 3.61
C LYS A 69 2.40 -16.31 5.11
N VAL A 70 2.32 -15.17 5.80
CA VAL A 70 2.52 -15.12 7.27
C VAL A 70 1.45 -15.91 8.03
N LYS A 71 0.19 -15.83 7.61
CA LYS A 71 -0.92 -16.59 8.22
C LYS A 71 -0.74 -18.10 8.01
N ASN A 72 -0.34 -18.51 6.81
CA ASN A 72 -0.14 -19.92 6.47
C ASN A 72 1.09 -20.53 7.15
N ALA A 73 2.17 -19.76 7.34
CA ALA A 73 3.37 -20.22 8.05
C ALA A 73 3.17 -20.40 9.56
N ARG A 74 2.07 -19.87 10.13
CA ARG A 74 1.73 -19.98 11.56
C ARG A 74 0.73 -21.11 11.85
N ARG A 75 0.25 -21.84 10.84
CA ARG A 75 -0.56 -23.05 10.99
C ARG A 75 0.32 -24.29 11.03
#